data_AF-A0AAJ0LDT5-F1
#
_entry.id   AF-A0AAJ0LDT5-F1
#
_cell.length_a   1.000
_cell.length_b   1.000
_cell.length_c   1.000
_cell.angle_alpha   90.00
_cell.angle_beta   90.00
_cell.angle_gamma   90.00
#
_symmetry.space_group_name_H-M   'P 1'
#
loop_
_entity.id
_entity.type
_entity.pdbx_description
1 polymer ?
#
loop_
_entity_poly.entity_id
_entity_poly.type
_entity_poly.pdbx_seq_one_letter_code
_entity_poly.pdbx_strand_id
1 'polypeptide(L)'
;MNRDGFTLLGMGFTGKKALEFKLKYIEAFNQMEAQIKIDTKNLSPELQMFKGLFDSLAKQELATNQLDKKVDSISEIVALNTTDWRKDSRTLINKIAQAQGGYGAYKEIQSAIYTELERRGKVNLKTRQTNKRRRMADEGVCKSTRDKLSKLDVINDDNKLIEIYTAIVKEFAIKYGVWNEEH
;
A
#
# COMPACT_ATOMS: atom_id res chain seq x y z
N MET A 1 20.74 -25.38 5.33
CA MET A 1 21.80 -24.37 5.52
C MET A 1 21.75 -23.93 6.98
N ASN A 2 22.86 -24.03 7.73
CA ASN A 2 22.92 -23.61 9.14
C ASN A 2 23.38 -22.15 9.25
N ARG A 3 23.10 -21.49 10.39
CA ARG A 3 23.46 -20.08 10.63
C ARG A 3 24.96 -19.84 10.45
N ASP A 4 25.79 -20.74 10.98
CA ASP A 4 27.25 -20.62 10.92
C ASP A 4 27.81 -20.81 9.50
N GLY A 5 27.21 -21.71 8.71
CA GLY A 5 27.54 -21.89 7.30
C GLY A 5 27.09 -20.71 6.43
N PHE A 6 26.00 -20.04 6.79
CA PHE A 6 25.58 -18.78 6.15
C PHE A 6 26.54 -17.63 6.49
N THR A 7 26.95 -17.49 7.75
CA THR A 7 27.93 -16.47 8.18
C THR A 7 29.29 -16.65 7.50
N LEU A 8 29.75 -17.90 7.32
CA LEU A 8 30.98 -18.23 6.60
C LEU A 8 30.94 -17.81 5.12
N LEU A 9 29.79 -18.03 4.45
CA LEU A 9 29.60 -17.74 3.03
C LEU A 9 29.27 -16.26 2.75
N GLY A 10 28.47 -15.63 3.60
CA GLY A 10 27.96 -14.26 3.41
C GLY A 10 28.98 -13.15 3.72
N MET A 11 30.02 -13.42 4.51
CA MET A 11 31.08 -12.45 4.78
C MET A 11 32.06 -12.35 3.59
N GLY A 12 32.06 -11.22 2.88
CA GLY A 12 32.75 -10.99 1.60
C GLY A 12 34.29 -10.99 1.58
N PHE A 13 34.95 -11.41 2.66
CA PHE A 13 36.42 -11.51 2.73
C PHE A 13 36.87 -12.97 2.54
N THR A 14 37.86 -13.19 1.66
CA THR A 14 38.39 -14.52 1.29
C THR A 14 39.88 -14.65 1.66
N GLY A 15 40.32 -15.88 1.97
CA GLY A 15 41.71 -16.17 2.36
C GLY A 15 41.86 -16.78 3.77
N LYS A 16 43.03 -17.37 4.06
CA LYS A 16 43.27 -18.14 5.31
C LYS A 16 43.06 -17.32 6.59
N LYS A 17 43.57 -16.08 6.63
CA LYS A 17 43.38 -15.17 7.77
C LYS A 17 41.93 -14.72 7.94
N ALA A 18 41.21 -14.52 6.84
CA ALA A 18 39.78 -14.19 6.87
C ALA A 18 38.94 -15.36 7.42
N LEU A 19 39.31 -16.60 7.07
CA LEU A 19 38.65 -17.79 7.59
C LEU A 19 38.84 -17.94 9.11
N GLU A 20 40.06 -17.76 9.61
CA GLU A 20 40.34 -17.78 11.04
C GLU A 20 39.55 -16.72 11.81
N PHE A 21 39.43 -15.51 11.25
CA PHE A 21 38.62 -14.45 11.84
C PHE A 21 37.13 -14.81 11.90
N LYS A 22 36.56 -15.36 10.81
CA LYS A 22 35.16 -15.81 10.76
C LYS A 22 34.85 -16.85 11.83
N LEU A 23 35.75 -17.83 12.02
CA LEU A 23 35.60 -18.87 13.03
C LEU A 23 35.61 -18.28 14.44
N LYS A 24 36.57 -17.40 14.75
CA LYS A 24 36.64 -16.72 16.05
C LYS A 24 35.41 -15.84 16.32
N TYR A 25 34.90 -15.16 15.28
CA TYR A 25 33.69 -14.35 15.39
C TYR A 25 32.46 -15.21 15.70
N ILE A 26 32.28 -16.33 14.99
CA ILE A 26 31.18 -17.27 15.24
C ILE A 26 31.26 -17.84 16.66
N GLU A 27 32.46 -18.22 17.10
CA GLU A 27 32.68 -18.74 18.45
C GLU A 27 32.34 -17.71 19.52
N ALA A 28 32.86 -16.48 19.41
CA ALA A 28 32.55 -15.39 20.33
C ALA A 28 31.04 -15.04 20.34
N PHE A 29 30.40 -15.05 19.18
CA PHE A 29 28.96 -14.82 19.06
C PHE A 29 28.14 -15.92 19.74
N ASN A 30 28.52 -17.19 19.55
CA ASN A 30 27.85 -18.32 20.19
C ASN A 30 28.03 -18.29 21.73
N GLN A 31 29.20 -17.87 22.22
CA GLN A 31 29.44 -17.67 23.65
C GLN A 31 28.56 -16.54 24.22
N MET A 32 28.44 -15.43 23.50
CA MET A 32 27.56 -14.31 23.88
C MET A 32 26.08 -14.75 23.87
N GLU A 33 25.63 -15.48 22.86
CA GLU A 33 24.25 -16.00 22.79
C GLU A 33 23.94 -16.93 23.97
N ALA A 34 24.89 -17.79 24.35
CA ALA A 34 24.74 -18.70 25.48
C ALA A 34 24.63 -17.96 26.83
N GLN A 35 25.31 -16.82 26.99
CA GLN A 35 25.24 -16.00 28.20
C GLN A 35 23.95 -15.18 28.29
N ILE A 36 23.41 -14.75 27.15
CA ILE A 36 22.17 -13.95 27.09
C ILE A 36 20.92 -14.84 27.17
N LYS A 37 21.00 -16.10 26.73
CA LYS A 37 19.95 -17.09 26.93
C LYS A 37 19.86 -17.48 28.40
N ILE A 38 19.05 -16.73 29.15
CA ILE A 38 18.56 -17.17 30.45
C ILE A 38 17.75 -18.45 30.21
N ASP A 39 18.15 -19.56 30.83
CA ASP A 39 17.44 -20.83 30.69
C ASP A 39 16.12 -20.77 31.46
N THR A 40 15.06 -20.34 30.76
CA THR A 40 13.78 -20.07 31.42
C THR A 40 13.04 -21.32 31.89
N LYS A 41 13.56 -22.50 31.54
CA LYS A 41 12.97 -23.81 31.86
C LYS A 41 13.12 -24.18 33.33
N ASN A 42 14.11 -23.63 34.02
CA ASN A 42 14.38 -23.88 35.44
C ASN A 42 13.75 -22.83 36.37
N LEU A 43 12.99 -21.87 35.84
CA LEU A 43 12.23 -20.93 36.66
C LEU A 43 11.02 -21.62 37.29
N SER A 44 10.54 -21.07 38.40
CA SER A 44 9.32 -21.55 39.05
C SER A 44 8.12 -21.48 38.09
N PRO A 45 7.10 -22.34 38.28
CA PRO A 45 5.90 -22.33 37.43
C PRO A 45 5.23 -20.95 37.34
N GLU A 46 5.26 -20.14 38.42
CA GLU A 46 4.71 -18.79 38.43
C GLU A 46 5.46 -17.84 37.49
N LEU A 47 6.79 -17.93 37.47
CA LEU A 47 7.64 -17.08 36.64
C LEU A 47 7.57 -17.47 35.15
N GLN A 48 7.39 -18.75 34.83
CA GLN A 48 7.14 -19.18 33.45
C GLN A 48 5.80 -18.65 32.92
N MET A 49 4.75 -18.72 33.73
CA MET A 49 3.45 -18.11 33.42
C MET A 49 3.58 -16.61 33.18
N PHE A 50 4.28 -15.89 34.08
CA PHE A 50 4.50 -14.46 33.94
C PHE A 50 5.22 -14.08 32.65
N LYS A 51 6.27 -14.83 32.27
CA LYS A 51 6.95 -14.65 30.99
C LYS A 51 6.01 -14.85 29.80
N GLY A 52 5.19 -15.90 29.83
CA GLY A 52 4.21 -16.16 28.76
C GLY A 52 3.18 -15.04 28.62
N LEU A 53 2.68 -14.52 29.74
CA LEU A 53 1.78 -13.37 29.77
C LEU A 53 2.45 -12.11 29.22
N PHE A 54 3.69 -11.84 29.63
CA PHE A 54 4.46 -10.70 29.14
C PHE A 54 4.72 -10.78 27.63
N ASP A 55 5.14 -11.94 27.13
CA ASP A 55 5.36 -12.17 25.70
C ASP A 55 4.05 -12.00 24.90
N SER A 56 2.92 -12.43 25.46
CA SER A 56 1.59 -12.24 24.85
C SER A 56 1.20 -10.77 24.83
N LEU A 57 1.41 -10.04 25.93
CA LEU A 57 1.10 -8.63 26.05
C LEU A 57 1.95 -7.79 25.10
N ALA A 58 3.26 -8.06 25.03
CA ALA A 58 4.18 -7.40 24.11
C ALA A 58 3.78 -7.64 22.64
N LYS A 59 3.42 -8.87 22.28
CA LYS A 59 2.91 -9.18 20.93
C LYS A 59 1.59 -8.45 20.64
N GLN A 60 0.70 -8.36 21.62
CA GLN A 60 -0.56 -7.66 21.48
C GLN A 60 -0.34 -6.16 21.29
N GLU A 61 0.54 -5.54 22.08
CA GLU A 61 0.87 -4.11 21.95
C GLU A 61 1.53 -3.79 20.61
N LEU A 62 2.41 -4.66 20.11
CA LEU A 62 2.97 -4.53 18.77
C LEU A 62 1.89 -4.65 17.68
N ALA A 63 0.96 -5.59 17.83
CA ALA A 63 -0.15 -5.75 16.91
C ALA A 63 -1.11 -4.54 16.94
N THR A 64 -1.41 -3.98 18.11
CA THR A 64 -2.24 -2.77 18.23
C THR A 64 -1.57 -1.57 17.59
N ASN A 65 -0.28 -1.35 17.84
CA ASN A 65 0.47 -0.26 17.22
C ASN A 65 0.51 -0.37 15.68
N GLN A 66 0.63 -1.59 15.14
CA GLN A 66 0.54 -1.81 13.69
C GLN A 66 -0.87 -1.52 13.15
N LEU A 67 -1.91 -1.88 13.91
CA LEU A 67 -3.29 -1.57 13.54
C LEU A 67 -3.55 -0.07 13.56
N ASP A 68 -3.09 0.65 14.59
CA ASP A 68 -3.25 2.10 14.70
C ASP A 68 -2.64 2.83 13.50
N LYS A 69 -1.41 2.47 13.11
CA LYS A 69 -0.75 3.02 11.91
C LYS A 69 -1.55 2.79 10.62
N LYS A 70 -2.17 1.61 10.47
CA LYS A 70 -3.04 1.30 9.32
C LYS A 70 -4.32 2.14 9.34
N VAL A 71 -4.92 2.32 10.52
CA VAL A 71 -6.12 3.14 10.70
C VAL A 71 -5.83 4.60 10.39
N ASP A 72 -4.71 5.16 10.85
CA ASP A 72 -4.28 6.52 10.55
C ASP A 72 -4.12 6.73 9.04
N SER A 73 -3.48 5.79 8.36
CA SER A 73 -3.29 5.85 6.90
C SER A 73 -4.62 5.79 6.13
N ILE A 74 -5.58 4.99 6.60
CA ILE A 74 -6.94 4.96 6.02
C ILE A 74 -7.67 6.28 6.28
N SER A 75 -7.52 6.83 7.49
CA SER A 75 -8.11 8.12 7.88
C SER A 75 -7.61 9.24 6.97
N GLU A 76 -6.31 9.28 6.67
CA GLU A 76 -5.72 10.23 5.72
C GLU A 76 -6.35 10.13 4.32
N ILE A 77 -6.55 8.92 3.80
CA ILE A 77 -7.19 8.69 2.49
C ILE A 77 -8.65 9.18 2.49
N VAL A 78 -9.39 8.92 3.57
CA VAL A 78 -10.79 9.32 3.70
C VAL A 78 -10.91 10.84 3.87
N ALA A 79 -9.97 11.48 4.57
CA ALA A 79 -9.93 12.92 4.84
C ALA A 79 -9.56 13.78 3.62
N LEU A 80 -9.06 13.20 2.53
CA LEU A 80 -8.80 13.94 1.29
C LEU A 80 -10.06 14.67 0.80
N ASN A 81 -10.05 16.00 0.86
CA ASN A 81 -11.16 16.88 0.53
C ASN A 81 -11.09 17.40 -0.92
N THR A 82 -12.27 17.68 -1.47
CA THR A 82 -12.63 17.76 -2.90
C THR A 82 -12.02 18.88 -3.76
N THR A 83 -11.13 19.71 -3.22
CA THR A 83 -10.63 20.93 -3.92
C THR A 83 -9.85 20.58 -5.18
N ASP A 84 -9.07 19.49 -5.18
CA ASP A 84 -8.35 19.01 -6.37
C ASP A 84 -8.54 17.48 -6.55
N TRP A 85 -9.80 17.06 -6.56
CA TRP A 85 -10.21 15.64 -6.62
C TRP A 85 -9.55 14.87 -7.77
N ARG A 86 -9.21 15.54 -8.88
CA ARG A 86 -8.53 14.90 -10.03
C ARG A 86 -7.10 14.47 -9.67
N LYS A 87 -6.33 15.36 -9.04
CA LYS A 87 -4.94 15.10 -8.66
C LYS A 87 -4.87 14.02 -7.59
N ASP A 88 -5.75 14.10 -6.59
CA ASP A 88 -5.82 13.15 -5.50
C ASP A 88 -6.22 11.76 -6.00
N SER A 89 -7.27 11.70 -6.83
CA SER A 89 -7.70 10.43 -7.44
C SER A 89 -6.59 9.81 -8.28
N ARG A 90 -5.90 10.62 -9.10
CA ARG A 90 -4.77 10.12 -9.92
C ARG A 90 -3.65 9.57 -9.06
N THR A 91 -3.31 10.25 -7.96
CA THR A 91 -2.28 9.81 -7.02
C THR A 91 -2.67 8.48 -6.40
N LEU A 92 -3.91 8.34 -5.92
CA LEU A 92 -4.42 7.08 -5.38
C LEU A 92 -4.39 5.95 -6.41
N ILE A 93 -4.90 6.17 -7.62
CA ILE A 93 -4.92 5.16 -8.68
C ILE A 93 -3.49 4.73 -9.06
N ASN A 94 -2.54 5.66 -9.11
CA ASN A 94 -1.13 5.33 -9.36
C ASN A 94 -0.54 4.45 -8.24
N LYS A 95 -0.80 4.76 -6.96
CA LYS A 95 -0.34 3.92 -5.84
C LYS A 95 -0.98 2.53 -5.90
N ILE A 96 -2.28 2.44 -6.21
CA ILE A 96 -2.95 1.14 -6.42
C ILE A 96 -2.26 0.35 -7.55
N ALA A 97 -1.95 1.01 -8.67
CA ALA A 97 -1.28 0.37 -9.79
C ALA A 97 0.15 -0.09 -9.43
N GLN A 98 0.87 0.67 -8.59
CA GLN A 98 2.18 0.27 -8.07
C GLN A 98 2.06 -1.00 -7.22
N ALA A 99 1.10 -1.07 -6.30
CA ALA A 99 0.85 -2.24 -5.47
C ALA A 99 0.43 -3.51 -6.26
N GLN A 100 -0.22 -3.35 -7.42
CA GLN A 100 -0.71 -4.46 -8.27
C GLN A 100 0.27 -4.92 -9.37
N GLY A 101 1.46 -4.31 -9.50
CA GLY A 101 2.47 -4.77 -10.46
C GLY A 101 2.69 -3.88 -11.69
N GLY A 102 2.37 -2.58 -11.61
CA GLY A 102 2.86 -1.56 -12.53
C GLY A 102 1.87 -1.06 -13.60
N TYR A 103 2.39 -0.61 -14.74
CA TYR A 103 1.67 0.24 -15.71
C TYR A 103 0.43 -0.43 -16.34
N GLY A 104 0.41 -1.77 -16.46
CA GLY A 104 -0.74 -2.52 -16.98
C GLY A 104 -1.97 -2.46 -16.07
N ALA A 105 -1.75 -2.59 -14.76
CA ALA A 105 -2.80 -2.59 -13.74
C ALA A 105 -3.59 -1.27 -13.73
N TYR A 106 -2.92 -0.14 -13.99
CA TYR A 106 -3.56 1.18 -14.03
C TYR A 106 -4.80 1.20 -14.96
N LYS A 107 -4.67 0.62 -16.16
CA LYS A 107 -5.77 0.62 -17.15
C LYS A 107 -6.95 -0.22 -16.68
N GLU A 108 -6.67 -1.36 -16.07
CA GLU A 108 -7.70 -2.27 -15.54
C GLU A 108 -8.45 -1.64 -14.38
N ILE A 109 -7.71 -1.07 -13.41
CA ILE A 109 -8.27 -0.33 -12.27
C ILE A 109 -9.13 0.84 -12.77
N GLN A 110 -8.62 1.62 -13.71
CA GLN A 110 -9.36 2.76 -14.28
C GLN A 110 -10.65 2.31 -14.98
N SER A 111 -10.61 1.18 -15.69
CA SER A 111 -11.80 0.60 -16.32
C SER A 111 -12.81 0.12 -15.28
N ALA A 112 -12.35 -0.53 -14.21
CA ALA A 112 -13.19 -1.00 -13.11
C ALA A 112 -13.87 0.18 -12.39
N ILE A 113 -13.12 1.25 -12.09
CA ILE A 113 -13.65 2.47 -11.46
C ILE A 113 -14.75 3.10 -12.32
N TYR A 114 -14.54 3.25 -13.64
CA TYR A 114 -15.57 3.81 -14.51
C TYR A 114 -16.81 2.92 -14.61
N THR A 115 -16.64 1.59 -14.64
CA THR A 115 -17.76 0.65 -14.65
C THR A 115 -18.60 0.78 -13.38
N GLU A 116 -17.93 0.89 -12.23
CA GLU A 116 -18.60 1.06 -10.93
C GLU A 116 -19.27 2.44 -10.81
N LEU A 117 -18.67 3.49 -11.37
CA LEU A 117 -19.26 4.82 -11.45
C LEU A 117 -20.54 4.84 -12.30
N GLU A 118 -20.52 4.18 -13.47
CA GLU A 118 -21.71 4.05 -14.32
C GLU A 118 -22.83 3.27 -13.60
N ARG A 119 -22.47 2.21 -12.85
CA ARG A 119 -23.39 1.41 -12.03
C ARG A 119 -24.05 2.23 -10.91
N ARG A 120 -23.27 2.96 -10.10
CA ARG A 120 -23.76 3.75 -8.96
C ARG A 120 -24.46 5.04 -9.40
N GLY A 121 -23.86 5.73 -10.37
CA GLY A 121 -24.39 6.96 -10.94
C GLY A 121 -25.62 6.73 -11.82
N LYS A 122 -25.85 5.49 -12.28
CA LYS A 122 -26.89 5.13 -13.27
C LYS A 122 -26.76 6.00 -14.53
N VAL A 123 -25.52 6.19 -14.98
CA VAL A 123 -25.17 7.04 -16.13
C VAL A 123 -24.31 6.27 -17.12
N ASN A 124 -24.31 6.69 -18.37
CA ASN A 124 -23.40 6.21 -19.39
C ASN A 124 -22.42 7.34 -19.79
N LEU A 125 -21.15 7.21 -19.41
CA LEU A 125 -20.15 8.26 -19.61
C LEU A 125 -19.82 8.46 -21.08
N LYS A 126 -19.83 7.39 -21.89
CA LYS A 126 -19.59 7.47 -23.34
C LYS A 126 -20.66 8.32 -24.04
N THR A 127 -21.92 8.13 -23.66
CA THR A 127 -23.05 8.90 -24.18
C THR A 127 -22.94 10.36 -23.77
N ARG A 128 -22.67 10.63 -22.48
CA ARG A 128 -22.47 12.00 -21.99
C ARG A 128 -21.28 12.71 -22.67
N GLN A 129 -20.18 12.00 -22.91
CA GLN A 129 -19.02 12.52 -23.64
C GLN A 129 -19.38 12.89 -25.08
N THR A 130 -20.16 12.05 -25.76
CA THR A 130 -20.64 12.31 -27.12
C THR A 130 -21.56 13.53 -27.15
N ASN A 131 -22.50 13.64 -26.20
CA ASN A 131 -23.40 14.78 -26.10
C ASN A 131 -22.64 16.08 -25.79
N LYS A 132 -21.63 16.04 -24.90
CA LYS A 132 -20.75 17.19 -24.64
C LYS A 132 -19.97 17.61 -25.88
N ARG A 133 -19.44 16.65 -26.66
CA ARG A 133 -18.78 16.94 -27.95
C ARG A 133 -19.71 17.59 -28.98
N ARG A 134 -20.99 17.20 -29.01
CA ARG A 134 -22.01 17.82 -29.86
C ARG A 134 -22.31 19.26 -29.43
N ARG A 135 -22.58 19.49 -28.13
CA ARG A 135 -22.78 20.86 -27.59
C ARG A 135 -21.63 21.80 -27.91
N MET A 136 -20.39 21.34 -27.71
CA MET A 136 -19.19 22.13 -28.08
C MET A 136 -19.10 22.39 -29.60
N ALA A 137 -19.61 21.49 -30.44
CA ALA A 137 -19.68 21.72 -31.88
C ALA A 137 -20.66 22.85 -32.22
N ASP A 138 -21.82 22.83 -31.56
CA ASP A 138 -22.89 23.81 -31.74
C ASP A 138 -22.46 25.19 -31.24
N GLU A 139 -21.63 25.23 -30.18
CA GLU A 139 -20.98 26.44 -29.64
C GLU A 139 -19.80 26.94 -30.51
N GLY A 140 -19.45 26.24 -31.59
CA GLY A 140 -18.39 26.64 -32.52
C GLY A 140 -16.96 26.30 -32.07
N VAL A 141 -16.78 25.42 -31.07
CA VAL A 141 -15.45 24.99 -30.61
C VAL A 141 -14.75 24.16 -31.70
N CYS A 142 -13.47 24.45 -31.93
CA CYS A 142 -12.67 23.75 -32.93
C CYS A 142 -12.57 22.23 -32.67
N LYS A 143 -12.34 21.45 -33.72
CA LYS A 143 -12.30 19.97 -33.64
C LYS A 143 -11.23 19.45 -32.66
N SER A 144 -10.05 20.06 -32.66
CA SER A 144 -8.92 19.62 -31.83
C SER A 144 -9.21 19.68 -30.33
N THR A 145 -9.94 20.69 -29.87
CA THR A 145 -10.36 20.79 -28.46
C THR A 145 -11.42 19.75 -28.11
N ARG A 146 -12.36 19.47 -29.02
CA ARG A 146 -13.41 18.45 -28.83
C ARG A 146 -12.83 17.03 -28.76
N ASP A 147 -11.80 16.74 -29.56
CA ASP A 147 -11.15 15.43 -29.59
C ASP A 147 -10.41 15.12 -28.30
N LYS A 148 -9.84 16.15 -27.64
CA LYS A 148 -9.15 16.03 -26.34
C LYS A 148 -10.08 15.80 -25.15
N LEU A 149 -11.41 15.94 -25.31
CA LEU A 149 -12.37 15.76 -24.22
C LEU A 149 -12.25 14.36 -23.61
N SER A 150 -12.00 14.29 -22.30
CA SER A 150 -11.89 13.04 -21.55
C SER A 150 -13.18 12.70 -20.77
N LYS A 151 -13.26 11.47 -20.24
CA LYS A 151 -14.34 11.08 -19.32
C LYS A 151 -14.30 11.89 -18.02
N LEU A 152 -13.11 12.29 -17.56
CA LEU A 152 -12.96 13.12 -16.37
C LEU A 152 -13.56 14.51 -16.57
N ASP A 153 -13.51 15.06 -17.79
CA ASP A 153 -14.12 16.35 -18.11
C ASP A 153 -15.64 16.28 -18.15
N VAL A 154 -16.21 15.11 -18.40
CA VAL A 154 -17.65 14.87 -18.28
C VAL A 154 -18.06 14.75 -16.82
N ILE A 155 -17.25 14.08 -16.00
CA ILE A 155 -17.47 13.95 -14.55
C ILE A 155 -17.39 15.32 -13.88
N ASN A 156 -16.45 16.16 -14.29
CA ASN A 156 -16.25 17.49 -13.71
C ASN A 156 -17.42 18.45 -13.88
N ASP A 157 -18.29 18.23 -14.87
CA ASP A 157 -19.46 19.08 -15.07
C ASP A 157 -20.59 18.78 -14.06
N ASP A 158 -20.48 17.67 -13.32
CA ASP A 158 -21.54 17.16 -12.45
C ASP A 158 -21.00 16.84 -11.06
N ASN A 159 -21.29 17.70 -10.08
CA ASN A 159 -20.85 17.54 -8.68
C ASN A 159 -21.23 16.17 -8.11
N LYS A 160 -22.39 15.63 -8.48
CA LYS A 160 -22.80 14.30 -8.02
C LYS A 160 -21.87 13.21 -8.55
N LEU A 161 -21.42 13.33 -9.80
CA LEU A 161 -20.47 12.36 -10.37
C LEU A 161 -19.08 12.52 -9.77
N ILE A 162 -18.66 13.73 -9.39
CA ILE A 162 -17.41 13.96 -8.65
C ILE A 162 -17.45 13.21 -7.32
N GLU A 163 -18.49 13.41 -6.52
CA GLU A 163 -18.64 12.74 -5.21
C GLU A 163 -18.64 11.21 -5.33
N ILE A 164 -19.44 10.68 -6.27
CA ILE A 164 -19.50 9.23 -6.49
C ILE A 164 -18.15 8.69 -6.97
N TYR A 165 -17.46 9.40 -7.87
CA TYR A 165 -16.15 8.99 -8.37
C TYR A 165 -15.10 8.99 -7.25
N THR A 166 -15.01 10.06 -6.46
CA THR A 166 -14.06 10.16 -5.35
C THR A 166 -14.33 9.08 -4.30
N ALA A 167 -15.60 8.80 -3.97
CA ALA A 167 -15.97 7.71 -3.07
C ALA A 167 -15.48 6.35 -3.60
N ILE A 168 -15.72 6.05 -4.89
CA ILE A 168 -15.26 4.79 -5.50
C ILE A 168 -13.72 4.70 -5.47
N VAL A 169 -13.01 5.77 -5.80
CA VAL A 169 -11.53 5.75 -5.81
C VAL A 169 -11.00 5.50 -4.39
N LYS A 170 -11.58 6.14 -3.37
CA LYS A 170 -11.23 5.91 -1.95
C LYS A 170 -11.50 4.44 -1.56
N GLU A 171 -12.65 3.89 -1.92
CA GLU A 171 -12.97 2.48 -1.66
C GLU A 171 -12.01 1.51 -2.36
N PHE A 172 -11.61 1.81 -3.60
CA PHE A 172 -10.62 1.03 -4.32
C PHE A 172 -9.24 1.13 -3.64
N ALA A 173 -8.83 2.32 -3.20
CA ALA A 173 -7.59 2.48 -2.44
C ALA A 173 -7.61 1.67 -1.14
N ILE A 174 -8.76 1.61 -0.46
CA ILE A 174 -8.99 0.76 0.70
C ILE A 174 -8.92 -0.72 0.30
N LYS A 175 -9.58 -1.13 -0.78
CA LYS A 175 -9.60 -2.55 -1.20
C LYS A 175 -8.23 -3.10 -1.55
N TYR A 176 -7.39 -2.31 -2.22
CA TYR A 176 -6.09 -2.75 -2.71
C TYR A 176 -4.93 -2.48 -1.76
N GLY A 177 -5.18 -1.98 -0.54
CA GLY A 177 -4.15 -1.93 0.49
C GLY A 177 -3.09 -0.86 0.28
N VAL A 178 -3.45 0.31 -0.27
CA VAL A 178 -2.51 1.41 -0.59
C VAL A 178 -1.71 1.92 0.62
N TRP A 179 -2.12 1.62 1.85
CA TRP A 179 -1.41 1.98 3.08
C TRP A 179 -0.33 0.97 3.51
N ASN A 180 -0.21 -0.18 2.84
CA ASN A 180 0.77 -1.22 3.19
C ASN A 180 2.12 -1.04 2.45
N GLU A 181 2.41 0.12 1.88
CA GLU A 181 3.73 0.39 1.29
C GLU A 181 4.78 0.56 2.40
N GLU A 182 5.21 -0.57 2.96
CA GLU A 182 6.54 -0.71 3.55
C GLU A 182 7.55 -0.64 2.40
N HIS A 183 8.14 0.54 2.21
CA HIS A 183 9.44 0.71 1.58
C HIS A 183 10.41 1.29 2.62
#